data_AF-A0A1I1NGX4-F1
#
_entry.id   AF-A0A1I1NGX4-F1
#
_cell.length_a   1.000
_cell.length_b   1.000
_cell.length_c   1.000
_cell.angle_alpha   90.00
_cell.angle_beta   90.00
_cell.angle_gamma   90.00
#
_symmetry.space_group_name_H-M   'P 1'
#
loop_
_entity.id
_entity.type
_entity.pdbx_description
1 polymer ?
#
loop_
_entity_poly.entity_id
_entity_poly.type
_entity_poly.pdbx_seq_one_letter_code
_entity_poly.pdbx_strand_id
1 'polypeptide(L)'
;MRNLLFSILIVSLYCFPFVYFAMYQDFSHWSMLGYLIMIIGTSILAFFCRSFSSTTTLIIGNIGSAIISLYFVHKMAVSLGGRWDGYFKPVSSYQLLLLVSALNLIPQFYIMKLANRGKKQGKIIRELLCSFYLGSFLK
;
A
#
# COMPACT_ATOMS: atom_id res chain seq x y z
N MET A 1 19.71 14.21 1.32
CA MET A 1 18.65 14.44 2.34
C MET A 1 17.22 14.33 1.78
N ARG A 2 16.89 14.94 0.63
CA ARG A 2 15.51 14.98 0.08
C ARG A 2 14.84 13.60 -0.08
N ASN A 3 15.56 12.59 -0.57
CA ASN A 3 15.03 11.23 -0.76
C ASN A 3 14.80 10.48 0.57
N LEU A 4 15.54 10.83 1.62
CA LEU A 4 15.41 10.21 2.94
C LEU A 4 14.19 10.78 3.68
N LEU A 5 13.95 12.09 3.57
CA LEU A 5 12.75 12.75 4.08
C LEU A 5 11.47 12.16 3.47
N PHE A 6 11.42 12.02 2.14
CA PHE A 6 10.29 11.38 1.47
C PHE A 6 10.12 9.91 1.88
N SER A 7 11.22 9.19 2.11
CA SER A 7 11.15 7.80 2.57
C SER A 7 10.54 7.71 3.96
N ILE A 8 10.98 8.54 4.92
CA ILE A 8 10.42 8.58 6.27
C ILE A 8 8.94 8.95 6.23
N LEU A 9 8.57 9.98 5.47
CA LEU A 9 7.18 10.40 5.33
C LEU A 9 6.29 9.27 4.81
N ILE A 10 6.75 8.54 3.79
CA ILE A 10 6.00 7.41 3.21
C ILE A 10 5.87 6.25 4.21
N VAL A 11 6.93 5.93 4.97
CA VAL A 11 6.84 4.92 6.04
C VAL A 11 5.82 5.34 7.10
N SER A 12 5.84 6.59 7.54
CA SER A 12 4.88 7.09 8.53
C SER A 12 3.44 6.97 8.06
N LEU A 13 3.17 7.24 6.77
CA LEU A 13 1.84 7.00 6.18
C LEU A 13 1.51 5.51 6.10
N TYR A 14 2.48 4.67 5.75
CA TYR A 14 2.29 3.22 5.69
C TYR A 14 2.00 2.59 7.06
N CYS A 15 2.55 3.16 8.14
CA CYS A 15 2.28 2.71 9.51
C CYS A 15 0.81 2.87 9.92
N PHE A 16 -0.02 3.56 9.14
CA PHE A 16 -1.46 3.55 9.37
C PHE A 16 -2.00 2.10 9.30
N PRO A 17 -2.82 1.66 10.26
CA PRO A 17 -3.31 0.28 10.32
C PRO A 17 -4.44 0.03 9.30
N PHE A 18 -4.08 -0.02 8.01
CA PHE A 18 -5.00 -0.06 6.87
C PHE A 18 -5.98 -1.22 6.93
N VAL A 19 -5.51 -2.43 7.23
CA VAL A 19 -6.34 -3.64 7.26
C VAL A 19 -7.30 -3.61 8.43
N TYR A 20 -6.83 -3.23 9.63
CA TYR A 20 -7.71 -3.05 10.77
C TYR A 20 -8.76 -1.96 10.51
N PHE A 21 -8.37 -0.82 9.94
CA PHE A 21 -9.30 0.26 9.64
C PHE A 21 -10.38 -0.17 8.64
N ALA A 22 -10.02 -0.96 7.63
CA ALA A 22 -10.97 -1.57 6.70
C ALA A 22 -11.95 -2.49 7.41
N MET A 23 -11.44 -3.44 8.22
CA MET A 23 -12.27 -4.35 9.02
C MET A 23 -13.21 -3.60 9.96
N TYR A 24 -12.72 -2.53 10.60
CA TYR A 24 -13.51 -1.71 11.52
C TYR A 24 -14.63 -0.98 10.80
N GLN A 25 -14.34 -0.34 9.67
CA GLN A 25 -15.33 0.32 8.81
C GLN A 25 -16.45 -0.65 8.39
N ASP A 26 -16.05 -1.85 7.94
CA ASP A 26 -16.96 -2.87 7.43
C ASP A 26 -17.82 -3.47 8.54
N PHE A 27 -17.25 -3.68 9.73
CA PHE A 27 -17.99 -4.06 10.93
C PHE A 27 -18.99 -2.99 11.37
N SER A 28 -18.60 -1.70 11.36
CA SER A 28 -19.47 -0.60 11.79
C SER A 28 -20.62 -0.32 10.83
N HIS A 29 -20.38 -0.42 9.51
CA HIS A 29 -21.34 -0.06 8.48
C HIS A 29 -22.00 -1.29 7.82
N TRP A 30 -21.69 -2.51 8.27
CA TRP A 30 -22.16 -3.77 7.69
C TRP A 30 -21.97 -3.81 6.17
N SER A 31 -20.80 -3.35 5.70
CA SER A 31 -20.45 -3.18 4.29
C SER A 31 -19.12 -3.85 3.97
N MET A 32 -18.70 -3.81 2.71
CA MET A 32 -17.38 -4.26 2.23
C MET A 32 -16.56 -3.11 1.61
N LEU A 33 -17.03 -1.87 1.78
CA LEU A 33 -16.41 -0.68 1.19
C LEU A 33 -15.08 -0.32 1.87
N GLY A 34 -14.89 -0.71 3.13
CA GLY A 34 -13.64 -0.53 3.88
C GLY A 34 -12.46 -1.18 3.16
N TYR A 35 -12.60 -2.42 2.70
CA TYR A 35 -11.56 -3.09 1.91
C TYR A 35 -11.28 -2.41 0.57
N LEU A 36 -12.30 -1.87 -0.10
CA LEU A 36 -12.10 -1.14 -1.35
C LEU A 36 -11.29 0.14 -1.13
N ILE A 37 -11.65 0.92 -0.10
CA ILE A 37 -10.92 2.14 0.29
C ILE A 37 -9.47 1.80 0.64
N MET A 38 -9.25 0.69 1.35
CA MET A 38 -7.92 0.18 1.68
C MET A 38 -7.09 -0.12 0.44
N ILE A 39 -7.64 -0.84 -0.53
CA ILE A 39 -6.96 -1.18 -1.79
C ILE A 39 -6.58 0.10 -2.53
N ILE A 40 -7.50 1.06 -2.65
CA ILE A 40 -7.24 2.34 -3.32
C ILE A 40 -6.13 3.10 -2.60
N GLY A 41 -6.25 3.28 -1.29
CA GLY A 41 -5.27 4.02 -0.48
C GLY A 41 -3.87 3.43 -0.54
N THR A 42 -3.75 2.11 -0.35
CA THR A 42 -2.46 1.43 -0.39
C THR A 42 -1.87 1.32 -1.79
N SER A 43 -2.70 1.28 -2.84
CA SER A 43 -2.25 1.36 -4.23
C SER A 43 -1.65 2.73 -4.57
N ILE A 44 -2.31 3.80 -4.15
CA ILE A 44 -1.79 5.17 -4.28
C ILE A 44 -0.46 5.28 -3.54
N LEU A 45 -0.38 4.76 -2.32
CA LEU A 45 0.84 4.79 -1.53
C LEU A 45 1.98 3.98 -2.17
N ALA A 46 1.67 2.82 -2.77
CA ALA A 46 2.64 2.02 -3.52
C ALA A 46 3.17 2.76 -4.76
N PHE A 47 2.32 3.50 -5.46
CA PHE A 47 2.73 4.36 -6.58
C PHE A 47 3.70 5.45 -6.14
N PHE A 48 3.39 6.15 -5.04
CA PHE A 48 4.26 7.18 -4.46
C PHE A 48 5.57 6.58 -3.95
N CYS A 49 5.52 5.44 -3.27
CA CYS A 49 6.69 4.72 -2.78
C CYS A 49 7.65 4.40 -3.93
N ARG A 50 7.12 3.89 -5.05
CA ARG A 50 7.96 3.61 -6.22
C ARG A 50 8.49 4.87 -6.92
N SER A 51 7.75 5.97 -6.82
CA SER A 51 8.11 7.23 -7.46
C SER A 51 9.24 7.95 -6.72
N PHE A 52 9.17 7.99 -5.38
CA PHE A 52 9.99 8.85 -4.52
C PHE A 52 10.94 8.10 -3.57
N SER A 53 10.76 6.78 -3.40
CA SER A 53 11.50 5.99 -2.41
C SER A 53 11.92 4.61 -2.95
N SER A 54 12.33 3.72 -2.05
CA SER A 54 12.84 2.38 -2.31
C SER A 54 11.77 1.31 -2.12
N THR A 55 11.94 0.15 -2.75
CA THR A 55 11.07 -1.01 -2.51
C THR A 55 11.13 -1.48 -1.05
N THR A 56 12.27 -1.31 -0.37
CA THR A 56 12.45 -1.66 1.05
C THR A 56 11.49 -0.86 1.93
N THR A 57 11.25 0.40 1.60
CA THR A 57 10.30 1.30 2.30
C THR A 57 8.88 0.72 2.30
N LEU A 58 8.45 0.13 1.19
CA LEU A 58 7.14 -0.51 1.07
C LEU A 58 7.02 -1.76 1.93
N ILE A 59 8.07 -2.58 1.98
CA ILE A 59 8.09 -3.81 2.79
C ILE A 59 8.01 -3.44 4.28
N ILE A 60 8.87 -2.53 4.73
CA ILE A 60 8.88 -2.05 6.12
C ILE A 60 7.52 -1.43 6.47
N GLY A 61 6.96 -0.62 5.57
CA GLY A 61 5.67 0.02 5.76
C GLY A 61 4.52 -0.98 5.93
N ASN A 62 4.42 -2.00 5.07
CA ASN A 62 3.37 -3.02 5.19
C ASN A 62 3.55 -3.86 6.47
N ILE A 63 4.79 -4.19 6.86
CA ILE A 63 5.07 -4.90 8.13
C ILE A 63 4.61 -4.04 9.31
N GLY A 64 4.96 -2.75 9.34
CA GLY A 64 4.53 -1.82 10.39
C GLY A 64 3.01 -1.70 10.46
N SER A 65 2.34 -1.53 9.31
CA SER A 65 0.88 -1.52 9.21
C SER A 65 0.24 -2.78 9.78
N ALA A 66 0.78 -3.95 9.45
CA ALA A 66 0.27 -5.23 9.91
C ALA A 66 0.44 -5.42 11.42
N ILE A 67 1.60 -5.06 11.98
CA ILE A 67 1.85 -5.12 13.44
C ILE A 67 0.87 -4.23 14.20
N ILE A 68 0.68 -2.99 13.73
CA ILE A 68 -0.25 -2.04 14.38
C ILE A 68 -1.69 -2.54 14.22
N SER A 69 -2.05 -3.08 13.05
CA SER A 69 -3.38 -3.67 12.82
C SER A 69 -3.63 -4.86 13.75
N LEU A 70 -2.65 -5.74 13.98
CA LEU A 70 -2.76 -6.86 14.91
C LEU A 70 -3.03 -6.40 16.34
N TYR A 71 -2.33 -5.35 16.79
CA TYR A 71 -2.57 -4.76 18.10
C TYR A 71 -4.02 -4.27 18.26
N PHE A 72 -4.56 -3.57 17.26
CA PHE A 72 -5.93 -3.09 17.32
C PHE A 72 -6.98 -4.19 17.19
N VAL A 73 -6.77 -5.19 16.32
CA VAL A 73 -7.64 -6.37 16.26
C VAL A 73 -7.65 -7.09 17.60
N HIS A 74 -6.50 -7.23 18.27
CA HIS A 74 -6.44 -7.81 19.60
C HIS A 74 -7.25 -7.01 20.63
N LYS A 75 -7.09 -5.68 20.65
CA LYS A 75 -7.88 -4.80 21.52
C LYS A 75 -9.38 -4.92 21.27
N MET A 76 -9.81 -5.04 20.01
CA MET A 76 -11.22 -5.19 19.65
C MET A 76 -11.77 -6.57 20.02
N ALA A 77 -11.01 -7.63 19.76
CA ALA A 77 -11.39 -8.98 20.16
C ALA A 77 -11.56 -9.09 21.69
N VAL A 78 -10.69 -8.45 22.47
CA VAL A 78 -10.82 -8.41 23.94
C VAL A 78 -12.02 -7.57 24.38
N SER A 79 -12.24 -6.41 23.75
CA SER A 79 -13.29 -5.46 24.20
C SER A 79 -14.70 -5.89 23.81
N LEU A 80 -14.88 -6.44 22.60
CA LEU A 80 -16.18 -6.80 22.04
C LEU A 80 -16.44 -8.31 21.99
N GLY A 81 -15.43 -9.11 22.28
CA GLY A 81 -15.53 -10.57 22.35
C GLY A 81 -16.15 -11.18 21.10
N GLY A 82 -17.13 -12.05 21.32
CA GLY A 82 -17.79 -12.81 20.26
C GLY A 82 -18.57 -11.98 19.23
N ARG A 83 -18.87 -10.70 19.49
CA ARG A 83 -19.53 -9.83 18.49
C ARG A 83 -18.59 -9.47 17.35
N TRP A 84 -17.33 -9.18 17.66
CA TRP A 84 -16.31 -8.84 16.66
C TRP A 84 -15.98 -10.06 15.79
N ASP A 85 -15.60 -11.17 16.42
CA ASP A 85 -15.30 -12.41 15.68
C ASP A 85 -16.55 -13.04 15.02
N GLY A 86 -17.74 -12.77 15.54
CA GLY A 86 -19.00 -13.25 14.99
C GLY A 86 -19.30 -12.71 13.59
N TYR A 87 -18.95 -11.44 13.32
CA TYR A 87 -19.16 -10.81 12.02
C TYR A 87 -18.29 -11.45 10.91
N PHE A 88 -17.07 -11.87 11.25
CA PHE A 88 -16.10 -12.38 10.27
C PHE A 88 -16.18 -13.90 10.02
N LYS A 89 -17.13 -14.59 10.66
CA LYS A 89 -17.32 -16.04 10.48
C LYS A 89 -17.51 -16.39 8.99
N PRO A 90 -16.95 -17.52 8.53
CA PRO A 90 -16.36 -18.61 9.31
C PRO A 90 -14.89 -18.40 9.71
N VAL A 91 -14.27 -17.29 9.32
CA VAL A 91 -12.83 -17.02 9.52
C VAL A 91 -12.63 -16.16 10.77
N SER A 92 -11.59 -16.43 11.57
CA SER A 92 -11.30 -15.54 12.71
C SER A 92 -10.82 -14.16 12.25
N SER A 93 -11.06 -13.11 13.04
CA SER A 93 -10.60 -11.76 12.69
C SER A 93 -9.08 -11.69 12.46
N TYR A 94 -8.29 -12.46 13.21
CA TYR A 94 -6.85 -12.58 13.00
C TYR A 94 -6.47 -13.25 11.67
N GLN A 95 -7.12 -14.37 11.34
CA GLN A 95 -6.88 -15.05 10.06
C GLN A 95 -7.29 -14.16 8.89
N LEU A 96 -8.41 -13.44 9.01
CA LEU A 96 -8.87 -12.52 7.98
C LEU A 96 -7.89 -11.36 7.81
N LEU A 97 -7.37 -10.78 8.90
CA LEU A 97 -6.34 -9.75 8.84
C LEU A 97 -5.10 -10.23 8.07
N LEU A 98 -4.60 -11.43 8.36
CA LEU A 98 -3.44 -11.99 7.68
C LEU A 98 -3.72 -12.23 6.19
N LEU A 99 -4.88 -12.81 5.88
CA LEU A 99 -5.32 -13.08 4.52
C LEU A 99 -5.44 -11.78 3.71
N VAL A 100 -6.16 -10.79 4.23
CA VAL A 100 -6.36 -9.49 3.58
C VAL A 100 -5.03 -8.76 3.43
N SER A 101 -4.15 -8.81 4.44
CA SER A 101 -2.81 -8.22 4.34
C SER A 101 -2.02 -8.83 3.18
N ALA A 102 -2.03 -10.15 3.03
CA ALA A 102 -1.36 -10.84 1.95
C ALA A 102 -1.98 -10.52 0.58
N LEU A 103 -3.32 -10.54 0.47
CA LEU A 103 -4.03 -10.20 -0.76
C LEU A 103 -3.80 -8.75 -1.18
N ASN A 104 -3.71 -7.83 -0.23
CA ASN A 104 -3.48 -6.41 -0.49
C ASN A 104 -2.09 -6.13 -1.11
N LEU A 105 -1.14 -7.07 -1.00
CA LEU A 105 0.14 -6.93 -1.70
C LEU A 105 -0.01 -7.08 -3.22
N ILE A 106 -0.98 -7.85 -3.71
CA ILE A 106 -1.20 -8.08 -5.14
C ILE A 106 -1.44 -6.77 -5.92
N PRO A 107 -2.43 -5.92 -5.56
CA PRO A 107 -2.63 -4.65 -6.24
C PRO A 107 -1.44 -3.70 -6.07
N GLN A 108 -0.80 -3.66 -4.89
CA GLN A 108 0.41 -2.86 -4.68
C GLN A 108 1.54 -3.26 -5.63
N PHE A 109 1.81 -4.57 -5.79
CA PHE A 109 2.81 -5.08 -6.73
C PHE A 109 2.49 -4.75 -8.18
N TYR A 110 1.22 -4.84 -8.58
CA TYR A 110 0.79 -4.47 -9.93
C TYR A 110 1.09 -3.01 -10.23
N ILE A 111 0.77 -2.12 -9.29
CA ILE A 111 1.01 -0.68 -9.42
C ILE A 111 2.50 -0.37 -9.46
N MET A 112 3.33 -1.03 -8.65
CA MET A 112 4.79 -0.87 -8.72
C MET A 112 5.34 -1.27 -10.10
N LYS A 113 4.83 -2.37 -10.68
CA LYS A 113 5.24 -2.83 -12.02
C LYS A 113 4.82 -1.83 -13.10
N LEU A 114 3.62 -1.25 -12.98
CA LEU A 114 3.13 -0.21 -13.90
C LEU A 114 3.98 1.06 -13.82
N ALA A 115 4.29 1.54 -12.61
CA ALA A 115 5.15 2.71 -12.40
C ALA A 115 6.56 2.52 -12.99
N ASN A 116 7.09 1.29 -12.96
CA ASN A 116 8.38 0.95 -13.58
C ASN A 116 8.37 1.06 -15.11
N ARG A 117 7.29 0.63 -15.75
CA ARG A 117 7.14 0.74 -17.20
C ARG A 117 7.09 2.20 -17.63
N GLY A 118 6.35 3.03 -16.91
CA GLY A 118 6.27 4.48 -17.16
C GLY A 118 7.64 5.17 -17.06
N LYS A 119 8.42 4.90 -16.00
CA LYS A 119 9.78 5.45 -15.85
C LYS A 119 10.73 4.99 -16.97
N LYS A 120 10.66 3.72 -17.38
CA LYS A 120 11.52 3.17 -18.45
C LYS A 120 11.20 3.79 -19.81
N GLN A 121 9.91 3.90 -20.16
CA GLN A 121 9.47 4.53 -21.40
C GLN A 121 9.83 6.02 -21.46
N GLY A 122 9.62 6.77 -20.37
CA GLY A 122 10.02 8.17 -20.30
C GLY A 122 11.52 8.40 -20.47
N LYS A 123 12.36 7.49 -19.95
CA LYS A 123 13.81 7.55 -20.15
C LYS A 123 14.20 7.32 -21.62
N ILE A 124 13.63 6.30 -22.27
CA ILE A 124 13.90 5.99 -23.69
C ILE A 124 13.48 7.15 -24.59
N ILE A 125 12.29 7.72 -24.39
CA ILE A 125 11.80 8.86 -25.20
C ILE A 125 12.72 10.06 -25.03
N ARG A 126 13.20 10.34 -23.81
CA ARG A 126 14.13 11.43 -23.55
C ARG A 126 15.49 11.22 -24.21
N GLU A 127 16.01 9.99 -24.20
CA GLU A 127 17.25 9.65 -24.93
C GLU A 127 17.08 9.79 -26.45
N LEU A 128 15.95 9.33 -27.00
CA LEU A 128 15.62 9.50 -28.42
C LEU A 128 15.49 10.99 -28.80
N LEU A 129 14.78 11.79 -28.01
CA LEU A 129 14.68 13.24 -28.21
C LEU A 129 16.05 13.92 -28.13
N CYS A 130 16.88 13.59 -27.14
CA CYS A 130 18.25 14.12 -27.06
C CYS A 130 19.10 13.73 -28.28
N SER A 131 18.99 12.49 -28.78
CA SER A 131 19.72 12.06 -29.97
C SER A 131 19.24 12.79 -31.24
N PHE A 132 17.94 13.09 -31.34
CA PHE A 132 17.37 13.82 -32.47
C PHE A 132 17.78 15.29 -32.46
N TYR A 133 17.74 15.94 -31.29
CA TYR A 133 18.12 17.36 -31.14
C TYR A 133 19.64 17.60 -31.25
N LEU A 134 20.50 16.68 -30.79
CA LEU A 134 21.95 16.80 -31.05
C LEU A 134 22.30 16.54 -32.51
N GLY A 135 21.60 15.62 -33.18
CA GLY A 135 21.82 15.31 -34.59
C GLY A 135 21.47 16.44 -35.55
N SER A 136 20.56 17.35 -35.18
CA SER A 136 20.21 18.53 -35.98
C SER A 136 21.15 19.72 -35.79
N PHE A 137 22.04 19.70 -34.79
CA PHE A 137 22.97 20.79 -34.49
C PHE A 137 24.37 20.58 -35.11
N LEU A 138 24.65 19.37 -35.61
CA LEU A 138 25.93 18.95 -36.22
C LEU A 138 25.88 18.88 -37.75
N LYS A 139 24.82 19.38 -38.38
CA LYS A 139 24.71 19.60 -39.83
C LYS A 139 24.61 21.09 -40.11
#